data_AF-A0A9X3XBU3-F1
#
_entry.id   AF-A0A9X3XBU3-F1
#
_cell.length_a   1.000
_cell.length_b   1.000
_cell.length_c   1.000
_cell.angle_alpha   90.00
_cell.angle_beta   90.00
_cell.angle_gamma   90.00
#
_symmetry.space_group_name_H-M   'P 1'
#
loop_
_entity.id
_entity.type
_entity.pdbx_description
1 polymer ?
#
loop_
_entity_poly.entity_id
_entity_poly.type
_entity_poly.pdbx_seq_one_letter_code
_entity_poly.pdbx_strand_id
1 'polypeptide(L)'
;MKPSEADILKIVQTVVGEIIEDWHLDVEITPETQLVADIGFTSMDFIDLFASIDTQLRRKIAYEPLLQTPGGNYRADITSGEIASFIWKNYDVEPAALKPA
;
A
#
# COMPACT_ATOMS: atom_id res chain seq x y z
N MET A 1 19.86 0.22 -4.42
CA MET A 1 19.24 0.81 -5.62
C MET A 1 17.74 0.86 -5.38
N LYS A 2 17.08 1.96 -5.69
CA LYS A 2 15.63 2.09 -5.57
C LYS A 2 14.94 1.17 -6.61
N PRO A 3 13.98 0.32 -6.22
CA PRO A 3 13.20 -0.49 -7.16
C PRO A 3 12.39 0.38 -8.13
N SER A 4 12.04 -0.16 -9.30
CA SER A 4 11.11 0.54 -10.19
C SER A 4 9.70 0.59 -9.58
N GLU A 5 8.86 1.54 -10.03
CA GLU A 5 7.46 1.59 -9.60
C GLU A 5 6.72 0.30 -9.95
N ALA A 6 7.06 -0.34 -11.08
CA ALA A 6 6.52 -1.63 -11.49
C ALA A 6 6.94 -2.77 -10.55
N ASP A 7 8.20 -2.78 -10.06
CA ASP A 7 8.65 -3.76 -9.08
C ASP A 7 7.89 -3.60 -7.75
N ILE A 8 7.67 -2.35 -7.32
CA ILE A 8 6.91 -2.05 -6.11
C ILE A 8 5.45 -2.47 -6.27
N LEU A 9 4.83 -2.16 -7.40
CA LEU A 9 3.45 -2.59 -7.69
C LEU A 9 3.31 -4.11 -7.60
N LYS A 10 4.27 -4.85 -8.18
CA LYS A 10 4.27 -6.31 -8.10
C LYS A 10 4.37 -6.81 -6.65
N ILE A 11 5.19 -6.15 -5.82
CA ILE A 11 5.27 -6.46 -4.38
C ILE A 11 3.91 -6.20 -3.71
N VAL A 12 3.30 -5.04 -3.95
CA VAL A 12 1.98 -4.71 -3.38
C VAL A 12 0.94 -5.76 -3.77
N GLN A 13 0.84 -6.12 -5.06
CA GLN A 13 -0.09 -7.12 -5.56
C GLN A 13 0.17 -8.51 -4.95
N THR A 14 1.45 -8.88 -4.80
CA THR A 14 1.85 -10.15 -4.19
C THR A 14 1.40 -10.21 -2.74
N VAL A 15 1.70 -9.16 -1.95
CA VAL A 15 1.31 -9.10 -0.53
C VAL A 15 -0.20 -9.06 -0.36
N VAL A 16 -0.93 -8.31 -1.20
CA VAL A 16 -2.40 -8.33 -1.17
C VAL A 16 -2.91 -9.75 -1.45
N GLY A 17 -2.36 -10.42 -2.46
CA GLY A 17 -2.69 -11.81 -2.78
C GLY A 17 -2.43 -12.77 -1.61
N GLU A 18 -1.30 -12.63 -0.93
CA GLU A 18 -0.94 -13.43 0.26
C GLU A 18 -1.93 -13.20 1.42
N ILE A 19 -2.38 -11.97 1.64
CA ILE A 19 -3.35 -11.64 2.71
C ILE A 19 -4.72 -12.27 2.45
N ILE A 20 -5.15 -12.29 1.19
CA ILE A 20 -6.50 -12.76 0.82
C ILE A 20 -6.56 -14.21 0.35
N GLU A 21 -5.44 -14.94 0.37
CA GLU A 21 -5.36 -16.32 -0.12
C GLU A 21 -6.42 -17.22 0.57
N ASP A 22 -6.59 -17.04 1.88
CA ASP A 22 -7.54 -17.81 2.69
C ASP A 22 -8.98 -17.26 2.63
N TRP A 23 -9.22 -16.14 1.92
CA TRP A 23 -10.54 -15.51 1.86
C TRP A 23 -11.40 -16.10 0.75
N HIS A 24 -10.85 -17.02 -0.05
CA HIS A 24 -11.53 -17.66 -1.19
C HIS A 24 -12.09 -16.65 -2.21
N LEU A 25 -11.41 -15.51 -2.38
CA LEU A 25 -11.72 -14.52 -3.40
C LEU A 25 -11.09 -14.92 -4.73
N ASP A 26 -11.90 -15.02 -5.78
CA ASP A 26 -11.42 -15.20 -7.16
C ASP A 26 -11.34 -13.82 -7.83
N VAL A 27 -10.32 -13.04 -7.43
CA VAL A 27 -10.13 -11.67 -7.91
C VAL A 27 -8.70 -11.46 -8.38
N GLU A 28 -8.55 -10.91 -9.58
CA GLU A 28 -7.25 -10.48 -10.10
C GLU A 28 -6.93 -9.09 -9.53
N ILE A 29 -5.76 -8.95 -8.88
CA ILE A 29 -5.32 -7.66 -8.33
C ILE A 29 -4.64 -6.85 -9.43
N THR A 30 -5.33 -5.84 -9.93
CA THR A 30 -4.81 -4.85 -10.90
C THR A 30 -4.42 -3.55 -10.19
N PRO A 31 -3.70 -2.63 -10.86
CA PRO A 31 -3.38 -1.31 -10.31
C PRO A 31 -4.58 -0.48 -9.87
N GLU A 32 -5.74 -0.73 -10.47
CA GLU A 32 -7.01 -0.04 -10.24
C GLU A 32 -7.84 -0.68 -9.13
N THR A 33 -7.50 -1.89 -8.68
CA THR A 33 -8.21 -2.60 -7.61
C THR A 33 -8.24 -1.77 -6.33
N GLN A 34 -9.44 -1.44 -5.90
CA GLN A 34 -9.75 -0.73 -4.66
C GLN A 34 -9.75 -1.70 -3.49
N LEU A 35 -8.86 -1.48 -2.52
CA LEU A 35 -8.66 -2.47 -1.45
C LEU A 35 -9.87 -2.56 -0.52
N VAL A 36 -10.63 -1.48 -0.30
CA VAL A 36 -11.83 -1.56 0.53
C VAL A 36 -13.02 -2.02 -0.30
N ALA A 37 -13.30 -1.39 -1.44
CA ALA A 37 -14.50 -1.66 -2.22
C ALA A 37 -14.47 -3.01 -2.94
N ASP A 38 -13.34 -3.41 -3.52
CA ASP A 38 -13.24 -4.64 -4.32
C ASP A 38 -12.83 -5.85 -3.47
N ILE A 39 -11.97 -5.63 -2.46
CA ILE A 39 -11.38 -6.71 -1.67
C ILE A 39 -11.98 -6.81 -0.26
N GLY A 40 -12.53 -5.72 0.28
CA GLY A 40 -13.09 -5.69 1.62
C GLY A 40 -12.06 -5.50 2.74
N PHE A 41 -10.91 -4.89 2.45
CA PHE A 41 -9.89 -4.62 3.47
C PHE A 41 -10.44 -3.77 4.61
N THR A 42 -10.12 -4.19 5.82
CA THR A 42 -10.33 -3.46 7.05
C THR A 42 -9.07 -2.69 7.44
N SER A 43 -9.18 -1.83 8.46
CA SER A 43 -8.00 -1.13 9.00
C SER A 43 -6.91 -2.07 9.52
N MET A 44 -7.26 -3.29 9.96
CA MET A 44 -6.27 -4.28 10.40
C MET A 44 -5.50 -4.86 9.21
N ASP A 45 -6.19 -5.15 8.10
CA ASP A 45 -5.57 -5.69 6.89
C ASP A 45 -4.57 -4.69 6.28
N PHE A 46 -4.86 -3.38 6.38
CA PHE A 46 -3.89 -2.34 6.00
C PHE A 46 -2.63 -2.34 6.86
N ILE A 47 -2.73 -2.61 8.16
CA ILE A 47 -1.56 -2.70 9.05
C ILE A 47 -0.67 -3.87 8.61
N ASP A 48 -1.27 -5.03 8.34
CA ASP A 48 -0.55 -6.23 7.91
C ASP A 48 0.05 -6.07 6.50
N LEU A 49 -0.68 -5.42 5.58
CA LEU A 49 -0.20 -5.06 4.25
C LEU A 49 1.06 -4.19 4.32
N PHE A 50 1.00 -3.08 5.07
CA PHE A 50 2.14 -2.16 5.16
C PHE A 50 3.34 -2.77 5.88
N ALA A 51 3.11 -3.57 6.92
CA ALA A 51 4.19 -4.29 7.61
C ALA A 51 4.87 -5.33 6.70
N SER A 52 4.10 -6.03 5.87
CA SER A 52 4.59 -7.03 4.93
C SER A 52 5.36 -6.40 3.77
N ILE A 53 4.86 -5.29 3.21
CA ILE A 53 5.56 -4.49 2.19
C ILE A 53 6.90 -3.99 2.73
N ASP A 54 6.93 -3.40 3.93
CA ASP A 54 8.16 -2.92 4.56
C ASP A 54 9.21 -4.04 4.69
N THR A 55 8.74 -5.24 5.03
CA THR A 55 9.59 -6.44 5.17
C THR A 55 10.17 -6.85 3.81
N GLN A 56 9.34 -6.90 2.76
CA GLN A 56 9.81 -7.22 1.41
C GLN A 56 10.79 -6.18 0.86
N LEU A 57 10.54 -4.89 1.11
CA LEU A 57 11.42 -3.79 0.70
C LEU A 57 12.65 -3.64 1.60
N ARG A 58 12.68 -4.31 2.76
CA ARG A 58 13.68 -4.12 3.83
C ARG A 58 13.84 -2.65 4.21
N ARG A 59 12.73 -1.92 4.20
CA ARG A 59 12.69 -0.48 4.41
C ARG A 59 11.36 -0.07 5.03
N LYS A 60 11.41 0.87 5.97
CA LYS A 60 10.22 1.51 6.53
C LYS A 60 9.76 2.66 5.65
N ILE A 61 8.46 2.70 5.35
CA ILE A 61 7.80 3.81 4.66
C ILE A 61 6.80 4.45 5.63
N ALA A 62 6.70 5.78 5.64
CA ALA A 62 5.70 6.51 6.41
C ALA A 62 4.40 6.58 5.59
N TYR A 63 3.43 5.71 5.87
CA TYR A 63 2.19 5.61 5.10
C TYR A 63 1.12 6.62 5.54
N GLU A 64 1.33 7.37 6.63
CA GLU A 64 0.35 8.33 7.14
C GLU A 64 -0.09 9.35 6.09
N PRO A 65 0.81 9.93 5.27
CA PRO A 65 0.40 10.86 4.21
C PRO A 65 -0.29 10.19 3.02
N LEU A 66 -0.19 8.87 2.89
CA LEU A 66 -1.01 8.12 1.94
C LEU A 66 -2.45 7.98 2.45
N LEU A 67 -2.62 7.74 3.76
CA LEU A 67 -3.93 7.51 4.37
C LEU A 67 -4.72 8.81 4.59
N GLN A 68 -4.04 9.95 4.76
CA GLN A 68 -4.69 11.23 5.03
C GLN A 68 -4.82 12.08 3.77
N THR A 69 -6.00 12.66 3.59
CA THR A 69 -6.27 13.70 2.59
C THR A 69 -5.71 15.04 3.07
N PRO A 70 -5.44 16.02 2.17
CA PRO A 70 -4.97 17.35 2.54
C PRO A 70 -5.89 18.14 3.49
N GLY A 71 -7.12 17.67 3.73
CA GLY A 71 -8.06 18.24 4.70
C GLY A 71 -8.02 17.57 6.07
N GLY A 72 -7.11 16.63 6.32
CA GLY A 72 -6.97 15.88 7.56
C GLY A 72 -7.94 14.69 7.71
N ASN A 73 -8.80 14.42 6.73
CA ASN A 73 -9.67 13.25 6.73
C ASN A 73 -8.94 12.03 6.20
N TYR A 74 -9.28 10.84 6.69
CA TYR A 74 -8.77 9.59 6.13
C TYR A 74 -9.41 9.28 4.78
N ARG A 75 -8.62 8.71 3.87
CA ARG A 75 -9.10 8.21 2.59
C ARG A 75 -10.07 7.05 2.83
N ALA A 76 -11.18 7.07 2.11
CA ALA A 76 -12.18 6.01 2.18
C ALA A 76 -11.71 4.73 1.47
N ASP A 77 -10.90 4.87 0.43
CA ASP A 77 -10.35 3.77 -0.34
C ASP A 77 -9.02 4.16 -1.01
N ILE A 78 -8.21 3.15 -1.32
CA ILE A 78 -6.87 3.26 -1.88
C ILE A 78 -6.66 2.08 -2.83
N THR A 79 -6.15 2.36 -4.03
CA THR A 79 -5.82 1.29 -4.97
C THR A 79 -4.41 0.74 -4.76
N SER A 80 -4.17 -0.49 -5.24
CA SER A 80 -2.82 -1.09 -5.23
C SER A 80 -1.79 -0.23 -5.98
N GLY A 81 -2.20 0.41 -7.09
CA GLY A 81 -1.38 1.33 -7.87
C GLY A 81 -1.03 2.61 -7.12
N GLU A 82 -1.95 3.15 -6.34
CA GLU A 82 -1.70 4.34 -5.52
C GLU A 82 -0.70 4.08 -4.40
N ILE A 83 -0.77 2.91 -3.76
CA ILE A 83 0.22 2.46 -2.78
C ILE A 83 1.60 2.38 -3.44
N ALA A 84 1.67 1.72 -4.60
CA ALA A 84 2.93 1.56 -5.32
C ALA A 84 3.55 2.91 -5.72
N SER A 85 2.73 3.82 -6.26
CA SER A 85 3.18 5.15 -6.65
C SER A 85 3.64 5.98 -5.45
N PHE A 86 2.93 5.87 -4.33
CA PHE A 86 3.31 6.54 -3.09
C PHE A 86 4.64 6.04 -2.55
N ILE A 87 4.82 4.72 -2.44
CA ILE A 87 6.07 4.11 -1.97
C ILE A 87 7.20 4.51 -2.91
N TRP A 88 7.01 4.42 -4.22
CA TRP A 88 8.04 4.80 -5.18
C TRP A 88 8.43 6.26 -5.02
N LYS A 89 7.49 7.20 -4.94
CA LYS A 89 7.81 8.64 -4.75
C LYS A 89 8.56 8.90 -3.45
N ASN A 90 8.23 8.17 -2.38
CA ASN A 90 8.80 8.39 -1.04
C ASN A 90 9.90 7.39 -0.68
N TYR A 91 10.37 6.56 -1.63
CA TYR A 91 11.28 5.46 -1.33
C TYR A 91 12.56 5.94 -0.65
N ASP A 92 13.17 7.05 -1.07
CA ASP A 92 14.42 7.53 -0.48
C ASP A 92 14.20 8.54 0.67
N VAL A 93 12.95 8.81 1.02
CA VAL A 93 12.63 9.75 2.10
C VAL A 93 12.77 9.02 3.44
N GLU A 94 13.46 9.64 4.39
CA GLU A 94 13.52 9.14 5.77
C GLU A 94 12.13 9.24 6.41
N PRO A 95 11.62 8.18 7.08
CA PRO A 95 10.28 8.18 7.66
C PRO A 95 10.01 9.38 8.58
N ALA A 96 11.01 9.83 9.35
CA ALA A 96 10.90 10.99 10.23
C ALA A 96 10.78 12.34 9.49
N ALA A 97 11.11 12.39 8.20
CA ALA A 97 11.05 13.60 7.38
C ALA A 97 9.72 13.76 6.63
N LEU A 98 8.89 12.71 6.57
CA LEU A 98 7.58 12.76 5.93
C LEU A 98 6.58 13.41 6.89
N LYS A 99 6.05 14.58 6.52
CA LYS A 99 4.98 15.24 7.29
C LYS A 99 3.62 14.90 6.68
N PRO A 100 2.58 14.66 7.49
CA PRO A 100 1.22 14.68 6.96
C PRO A 100 0.93 16.05 6.33
N ALA A 101 0.24 16.03 5.19
CA ALA A 101 -0.10 17.22 4.40
C ALA A 101 -1.08 18.13 5.12
#